data_AF-A0A530GPL8-F1
#
_entry.id   AF-A0A530GPL8-F1
#
_cell.length_a   1.000
_cell.length_b   1.000
_cell.length_c   1.000
_cell.angle_alpha   90.00
_cell.angle_beta   90.00
_cell.angle_gamma   90.00
#
_symmetry.space_group_name_H-M   'P 1'
#
loop_
_entity.id
_entity.type
_entity.pdbx_description
1 polymer ?
#
loop_
_entity_poly.entity_id
_entity_poly.type
_entity_poly.pdbx_seq_one_letter_code
_entity_poly.pdbx_strand_id
1 'polypeptide(L)'
;GYHFIYPGLGYGGSCFPKDVRALIKTAEGVKFDAKLLRAVEERNNAQKSVLFDKVNHYFKGALRGKTFAVWGLAFKPNTDDMREAPSRTLMEALWAAGAKVQAYDPEAMQECQAIYGLREDLLLCGTKEAALRGADALLICTEWKSFRAPSFDALKDSLTTPVIFDGRNLYDPKVIARYGIEYFSIGRMAA
;
A
#
# COMPACT_ATOMS: atom_id res chain seq x y z
N GLY A 1 -22.80 -12.72 2.03
CA GLY A 1 -22.51 -12.46 0.60
C GLY A 1 -21.80 -11.13 0.34
N TYR A 2 -21.03 -10.56 1.29
CA TYR A 2 -20.32 -9.27 1.12
C TYR A 2 -18.80 -9.42 1.28
N HIS A 3 -18.27 -10.63 1.15
CA HIS A 3 -16.83 -10.90 1.30
C HIS A 3 -16.13 -10.76 -0.05
N PHE A 4 -14.84 -10.41 -0.05
CA PHE A 4 -13.99 -10.32 -1.25
C PHE A 4 -14.37 -9.26 -2.31
N ILE A 5 -15.26 -8.33 -1.98
CA ILE A 5 -15.68 -7.22 -2.87
C ILE A 5 -15.16 -5.85 -2.41
N TYR A 6 -14.12 -5.83 -1.57
CA TYR A 6 -13.49 -4.59 -1.09
C TYR A 6 -12.38 -4.18 -2.05
N PRO A 7 -12.51 -3.05 -2.77
CA PRO A 7 -11.45 -2.57 -3.66
C PRO A 7 -10.23 -2.11 -2.85
N GLY A 8 -9.04 -2.28 -3.42
CA GLY A 8 -7.80 -1.85 -2.79
C GLY A 8 -6.59 -1.90 -3.73
N LEU A 9 -5.40 -2.14 -3.20
CA LEU A 9 -4.12 -2.17 -3.94
C LEU A 9 -3.85 -3.46 -4.73
N GLY A 10 -4.89 -4.29 -4.93
CA GLY A 10 -4.73 -5.65 -5.43
C GLY A 10 -4.50 -6.67 -4.32
N TYR A 11 -4.52 -7.94 -4.71
CA TYR A 11 -4.24 -9.07 -3.84
C TYR A 11 -2.76 -9.48 -3.92
N GLY A 12 -2.28 -10.11 -2.85
CA GLY A 12 -0.94 -10.68 -2.72
C GLY A 12 -0.98 -12.01 -1.97
N GLY A 13 0.10 -12.32 -1.26
CA GLY A 13 0.27 -13.57 -0.52
C GLY A 13 0.77 -14.71 -1.42
N SER A 14 1.10 -15.84 -0.78
CA SER A 14 1.69 -16.99 -1.46
C SER A 14 0.72 -17.84 -2.30
N CYS A 15 -0.58 -17.82 -1.98
CA CYS A 15 -1.55 -18.70 -2.65
C CYS A 15 -2.12 -18.09 -3.94
N PHE A 16 -2.87 -16.99 -3.86
CA PHE A 16 -3.63 -16.47 -5.01
C PHE A 16 -2.78 -16.16 -6.27
N PRO A 17 -1.70 -15.36 -6.20
CA PRO A 17 -0.87 -15.10 -7.38
C PRO A 17 -0.23 -16.36 -7.96
N LYS A 18 0.13 -17.33 -7.11
CA LYS A 18 0.75 -18.59 -7.54
C LYS A 18 -0.27 -19.49 -8.22
N ASP A 19 -1.43 -19.66 -7.60
CA ASP A 19 -2.46 -20.60 -8.06
C ASP A 19 -3.11 -20.10 -9.36
N VAL A 20 -3.34 -18.79 -9.52
CA VAL A 20 -3.82 -18.21 -10.79
C VAL A 20 -2.81 -18.46 -11.91
N ARG A 21 -1.52 -18.18 -11.68
CA ARG A 21 -0.45 -18.44 -12.66
C ARG A 21 -0.34 -19.91 -13.02
N ALA A 22 -0.43 -20.80 -12.03
CA ALA A 22 -0.41 -22.23 -12.23
C ALA A 22 -1.59 -22.69 -13.10
N LEU A 23 -2.81 -22.22 -12.82
CA LEU A 23 -3.99 -22.56 -13.61
C LEU A 23 -3.89 -22.06 -15.06
N ILE A 24 -3.37 -20.84 -15.28
CA ILE A 24 -3.11 -20.33 -16.64
C ILE A 24 -2.12 -21.24 -17.36
N LYS A 25 -1.03 -21.64 -16.71
CA LYS A 25 -0.02 -22.54 -17.29
C LYS A 25 -0.59 -23.93 -17.60
N THR A 26 -1.43 -24.49 -16.73
CA THR A 26 -2.10 -25.76 -16.98
C THR A 26 -3.05 -25.67 -18.18
N ALA A 27 -3.81 -24.58 -18.29
CA ALA A 27 -4.68 -24.32 -19.43
C ALA A 27 -3.91 -24.23 -20.77
N GLU A 28 -2.77 -23.52 -20.78
CA GLU A 28 -1.86 -23.47 -21.95
C GLU A 28 -1.42 -24.87 -22.39
N GLY A 29 -1.11 -25.76 -21.43
CA GLY A 29 -0.69 -27.13 -21.70
C GLY A 29 -1.73 -28.00 -22.42
N VAL A 30 -3.02 -27.67 -22.27
CA VAL A 30 -4.13 -28.33 -22.98
C VAL A 30 -4.69 -27.49 -24.14
N LYS A 31 -3.95 -26.46 -24.58
CA LYS A 31 -4.33 -25.52 -25.65
C LYS A 31 -5.65 -24.79 -25.37
N PHE A 32 -5.99 -24.57 -24.10
CA PHE A 32 -7.13 -23.75 -23.69
C PHE A 32 -6.66 -22.34 -23.35
N ASP A 33 -7.36 -21.33 -23.86
CA ASP A 33 -7.07 -19.94 -23.55
C ASP A 33 -7.90 -19.44 -22.35
N ALA A 34 -7.26 -19.39 -21.18
CA ALA A 34 -7.86 -18.93 -19.93
C ALA A 34 -7.96 -17.39 -19.85
N LYS A 35 -8.65 -16.77 -20.83
CA LYS A 35 -8.77 -15.30 -20.99
C LYS A 35 -9.13 -14.56 -19.70
N LEU A 36 -10.10 -15.08 -18.94
CA LEU A 36 -10.55 -14.45 -17.69
C LEU A 36 -9.44 -14.45 -16.63
N LEU A 37 -8.70 -15.54 -16.46
CA LEU A 37 -7.63 -15.63 -15.47
C LEU A 37 -6.46 -14.71 -15.82
N ARG A 38 -6.10 -14.64 -17.11
CA ARG A 38 -5.10 -13.67 -17.59
C ARG A 38 -5.52 -12.24 -17.28
N ALA A 39 -6.77 -11.87 -17.60
CA ALA A 39 -7.29 -10.54 -17.32
C ALA A 39 -7.29 -10.23 -15.80
N VAL A 40 -7.59 -11.21 -14.94
CA VAL A 40 -7.50 -11.06 -13.48
C VAL A 40 -6.06 -10.78 -13.04
N GLU A 41 -5.10 -11.57 -13.53
CA GLU A 41 -3.69 -11.39 -13.20
C GLU A 41 -3.15 -10.04 -13.69
N GLU A 42 -3.38 -9.70 -14.96
CA GLU A 42 -2.97 -8.42 -15.56
C GLU A 42 -3.57 -7.24 -14.81
N ARG A 43 -4.87 -7.32 -14.48
CA ARG A 43 -5.53 -6.25 -13.72
C ARG A 43 -4.97 -6.11 -12.32
N ASN A 44 -4.68 -7.22 -11.63
CA ASN A 44 -4.08 -7.19 -10.30
C ASN A 44 -2.68 -6.54 -10.32
N ASN A 45 -1.85 -6.90 -11.30
CA ASN A 45 -0.51 -6.34 -11.46
C ASN A 45 -0.55 -4.85 -11.75
N ALA A 46 -1.45 -4.40 -12.64
CA ALA A 46 -1.67 -2.97 -12.87
C ALA A 46 -2.17 -2.25 -11.60
N GLN A 47 -3.06 -2.87 -10.84
CA GLN A 47 -3.65 -2.27 -9.63
C GLN A 47 -2.61 -1.99 -8.54
N LYS A 48 -1.56 -2.82 -8.42
CA LYS A 48 -0.46 -2.62 -7.43
C LYS A 48 0.30 -1.30 -7.64
N SER A 49 0.27 -0.73 -8.85
CA SER A 49 0.95 0.55 -9.17
C SER A 49 0.09 1.79 -8.87
N VAL A 50 -1.23 1.63 -8.73
CA VAL A 50 -2.18 2.75 -8.64
C VAL A 50 -1.88 3.71 -7.49
N LEU A 51 -1.42 3.20 -6.34
CA LEU A 51 -1.12 4.08 -5.20
C LEU A 51 0.13 4.93 -5.45
N PHE A 52 1.16 4.33 -6.04
CA PHE A 52 2.36 5.07 -6.47
C PHE A 52 1.99 6.13 -7.51
N ASP A 53 1.17 5.80 -8.50
CA ASP A 53 0.76 6.74 -9.55
C ASP A 53 0.02 7.95 -8.97
N LYS A 54 -0.85 7.73 -7.97
CA LYS A 54 -1.54 8.81 -7.25
C LYS A 54 -0.56 9.72 -6.51
N VAL A 55 0.41 9.15 -5.80
CA VAL A 55 1.46 9.90 -5.10
C VAL A 55 2.30 10.70 -6.09
N ASN A 56 2.79 10.03 -7.15
CA ASN A 56 3.60 10.63 -8.19
C ASN A 56 2.86 11.78 -8.89
N HIS A 57 1.57 11.61 -9.19
CA HIS A 57 0.73 12.66 -9.77
C HIS A 57 0.57 13.86 -8.82
N TYR A 58 0.23 13.61 -7.55
CA TYR A 58 0.03 14.67 -6.55
C TYR A 58 1.29 15.53 -6.38
N PHE A 59 2.46 14.89 -6.25
CA PHE A 59 3.74 15.57 -6.13
C PHE A 59 4.36 15.98 -7.48
N LYS A 60 3.63 15.84 -8.59
CA LYS A 60 4.08 16.21 -9.95
C LYS A 60 5.45 15.61 -10.32
N GLY A 61 5.72 14.38 -9.88
CA GLY A 61 7.01 13.69 -10.10
C GLY A 61 8.14 14.12 -9.15
N ALA A 62 7.95 15.12 -8.29
CA ALA A 62 8.98 15.62 -7.38
C ALA A 62 9.10 14.77 -6.11
N LEU A 63 9.43 13.49 -6.26
CA LEU A 63 9.53 12.52 -5.16
C LEU A 63 10.93 12.42 -4.54
N ARG A 64 11.97 12.87 -5.26
CA ARG A 64 13.36 12.74 -4.81
C ARG A 64 13.59 13.47 -3.49
N GLY A 65 14.10 12.75 -2.49
CA GLY A 65 14.38 13.27 -1.14
C GLY A 65 13.15 13.40 -0.23
N LYS A 66 11.93 13.17 -0.76
CA LYS A 66 10.72 13.11 0.06
C LYS A 66 10.71 11.85 0.92
N THR A 67 10.01 11.91 2.05
CA THR A 67 9.86 10.80 2.97
C THR A 67 8.40 10.40 3.09
N PHE A 68 8.08 9.14 2.86
CA PHE A 68 6.72 8.63 2.88
C PHE A 68 6.49 7.71 4.07
N ALA A 69 5.48 8.01 4.88
CA ALA A 69 5.03 7.11 5.93
C ALA A 69 4.21 5.98 5.31
N VAL A 70 4.57 4.73 5.58
CA VAL A 70 3.85 3.54 5.09
C VAL A 70 3.25 2.79 6.26
N TRP A 71 1.92 2.71 6.30
CA TRP A 71 1.18 1.89 7.25
C TRP A 71 0.74 0.58 6.59
N GLY A 72 1.28 -0.53 7.09
CA GLY A 72 1.02 -1.86 6.59
C GLY A 72 2.08 -2.34 5.59
N LEU A 73 2.66 -3.49 5.87
CA LEU A 73 3.68 -4.17 5.07
C LEU A 73 3.22 -5.56 4.65
N ALA A 74 2.49 -6.28 5.51
CA ALA A 74 1.92 -7.58 5.15
C ALA A 74 0.88 -7.47 4.03
N PHE A 75 0.66 -8.55 3.26
CA PHE A 75 -0.32 -8.50 2.16
C PHE A 75 -1.79 -8.36 2.64
N LYS A 76 -2.06 -8.75 3.89
CA LYS A 76 -3.34 -8.65 4.59
C LYS A 76 -3.11 -8.56 6.11
N PRO A 77 -4.11 -8.18 6.93
CA PRO A 77 -3.99 -8.20 8.37
C PRO A 77 -3.80 -9.61 8.98
N ASN A 78 -3.26 -9.63 10.20
CA ASN A 78 -3.02 -10.79 11.06
C ASN A 78 -2.04 -11.81 10.46
N THR A 79 -1.01 -11.34 9.77
CA THR A 79 0.11 -12.15 9.27
C THR A 79 1.33 -11.25 9.05
N ASP A 80 2.51 -11.84 9.12
CA ASP A 80 3.79 -11.26 8.75
C ASP A 80 4.14 -11.46 7.25
N ASP A 81 3.37 -12.27 6.53
CA ASP A 81 3.70 -12.67 5.14
C ASP A 81 3.72 -11.45 4.20
N MET A 82 4.90 -11.17 3.65
CA MET A 82 5.12 -10.11 2.67
C MET A 82 5.29 -10.64 1.25
N ARG A 83 5.12 -11.94 0.99
CA ARG A 83 5.21 -12.48 -0.38
C ARG A 83 4.11 -11.86 -1.24
N GLU A 84 4.51 -11.34 -2.40
CA GLU A 84 3.61 -10.67 -3.36
C GLU A 84 2.79 -9.51 -2.76
N ALA A 85 3.19 -8.96 -1.61
CA ALA A 85 2.45 -7.90 -0.94
C ALA A 85 2.49 -6.59 -1.76
N PRO A 86 1.36 -5.89 -1.96
CA PRO A 86 1.33 -4.62 -2.71
C PRO A 86 2.22 -3.52 -2.11
N SER A 87 2.45 -3.56 -0.79
CA SER A 87 3.39 -2.67 -0.09
C SER A 87 4.81 -2.74 -0.67
N ARG A 88 5.26 -3.91 -1.14
CA ARG A 88 6.58 -4.10 -1.73
C ARG A 88 6.70 -3.33 -3.04
N THR A 89 5.74 -3.53 -3.95
CA THR A 89 5.68 -2.81 -5.23
C THR A 89 5.68 -1.29 -5.01
N LEU A 90 4.92 -0.80 -4.02
CA LEU A 90 4.89 0.60 -3.67
C LEU A 90 6.25 1.12 -3.17
N MET A 91 6.84 0.46 -2.17
CA MET A 91 8.12 0.89 -1.60
C MET A 91 9.24 0.86 -2.64
N GLU A 92 9.30 -0.20 -3.45
CA GLU A 92 10.26 -0.34 -4.55
C GLU A 92 10.13 0.79 -5.57
N ALA A 93 8.91 1.17 -5.95
CA ALA A 93 8.68 2.30 -6.85
C ALA A 93 9.08 3.67 -6.21
N LEU A 94 8.80 3.87 -4.92
CA LEU A 94 9.19 5.08 -4.19
C LEU A 94 10.72 5.24 -4.13
N TRP A 95 11.43 4.15 -3.81
CA TRP A 95 12.89 4.15 -3.78
C TRP A 95 13.48 4.38 -5.17
N ALA A 96 12.91 3.77 -6.22
CA ALA A 96 13.33 4.01 -7.60
C ALA A 96 13.16 5.48 -8.02
N ALA A 97 12.19 6.19 -7.45
CA ALA A 97 11.99 7.64 -7.63
C ALA A 97 12.87 8.51 -6.71
N GLY A 98 13.76 7.91 -5.92
CA GLY A 98 14.67 8.59 -5.01
C GLY A 98 14.02 9.10 -3.72
N ALA A 99 12.85 8.58 -3.35
CA ALA A 99 12.19 8.87 -2.08
C ALA A 99 12.70 7.94 -0.96
N LYS A 100 12.36 8.29 0.27
CA LYS A 100 12.60 7.51 1.49
C LYS A 100 11.29 6.97 2.03
N VAL A 101 11.35 5.86 2.75
CA VAL A 101 10.19 5.23 3.39
C VAL A 101 10.40 5.16 4.89
N GLN A 102 9.41 5.58 5.66
CA GLN A 102 9.27 5.30 7.09
C GLN A 102 8.09 4.34 7.26
N ALA A 103 8.32 3.09 7.59
CA ALA A 103 7.27 2.07 7.59
C ALA A 103 6.94 1.57 8.99
N TYR A 104 5.68 1.19 9.17
CA TYR A 104 5.19 0.45 10.32
C TYR A 104 4.18 -0.61 9.90
N ASP A 105 4.35 -1.81 10.44
CA ASP A 105 3.40 -2.91 10.41
C ASP A 105 3.43 -3.61 11.79
N PRO A 106 2.29 -4.04 12.35
CA PRO A 106 2.28 -4.74 13.64
C PRO A 106 3.04 -6.07 13.67
N GLU A 107 3.12 -6.81 12.55
CA GLU A 107 3.65 -8.18 12.52
C GLU A 107 4.81 -8.35 11.51
N ALA A 108 4.80 -7.62 10.39
CA ALA A 108 5.72 -7.85 9.27
C ALA A 108 7.04 -7.07 9.30
N MET A 109 7.40 -6.46 10.43
CA MET A 109 8.63 -5.64 10.52
C MET A 109 9.90 -6.48 10.34
N GLN A 110 9.95 -7.65 10.97
CA GLN A 110 11.10 -8.56 10.87
C GLN A 110 11.24 -9.13 9.46
N GLU A 111 10.12 -9.54 8.85
CA GLU A 111 10.09 -10.04 7.47
C GLU A 111 10.55 -8.96 6.48
N CYS A 112 10.09 -7.72 6.65
CA CYS A 112 10.55 -6.59 5.84
C CYS A 112 12.07 -6.38 5.95
N GLN A 113 12.58 -6.41 7.19
CA GLN A 113 14.02 -6.30 7.48
C GLN A 113 14.82 -7.45 6.85
N ALA A 114 14.29 -8.67 6.84
CA ALA A 114 14.92 -9.84 6.23
C ALA A 114 14.95 -9.74 4.69
N ILE A 115 13.87 -9.23 4.07
CA ILE A 115 13.77 -9.07 2.62
C ILE A 115 14.71 -7.96 2.10
N TYR A 116 14.73 -6.80 2.76
CA TYR A 116 15.40 -5.62 2.22
C TYR A 116 16.74 -5.27 2.89
N GLY A 117 17.06 -5.90 4.02
CA GLY A 117 18.27 -5.57 4.77
C GLY A 117 18.29 -4.14 5.30
N LEU A 118 19.45 -3.71 5.76
CA LEU A 118 19.68 -2.33 6.19
C LEU A 118 19.91 -1.46 4.95
N ARG A 119 19.23 -0.31 4.92
CA ARG A 119 19.32 0.66 3.82
C ARG A 119 19.02 2.07 4.34
N GLU A 120 19.62 3.08 3.72
CA GLU A 120 19.54 4.48 4.19
C GLU A 120 18.20 5.16 3.90
N ASP A 121 17.43 4.61 2.96
CA ASP A 121 16.14 5.10 2.47
C ASP A 121 14.94 4.28 2.97
N LEU A 122 15.15 3.39 3.96
CA LEU A 122 14.09 2.72 4.73
C LEU A 122 14.35 2.86 6.23
N LEU A 123 13.37 3.39 6.94
CA LEU A 123 13.30 3.35 8.38
C LEU A 123 12.12 2.48 8.82
N LEU A 124 12.41 1.46 9.62
CA LEU A 124 11.41 0.61 10.26
C LEU A 124 11.10 1.16 11.66
N CYS A 125 9.90 1.71 11.83
CA CYS A 125 9.51 2.40 13.05
C CYS A 125 8.88 1.44 14.07
N GLY A 126 9.04 1.72 15.37
CA GLY A 126 8.44 0.91 16.44
C GLY A 126 6.94 1.13 16.64
N THR A 127 6.40 2.24 16.15
CA THR A 127 4.96 2.56 16.23
C THR A 127 4.45 3.23 14.96
N LYS A 128 3.14 3.18 14.74
CA LYS A 128 2.48 3.84 13.61
C LYS A 128 2.65 5.36 13.64
N GLU A 129 2.66 5.97 14.83
CA GLU A 129 2.88 7.40 15.03
C GLU A 129 4.33 7.79 14.73
N ALA A 130 5.29 6.93 15.08
CA ALA A 130 6.69 7.18 14.80
C ALA A 130 6.98 7.26 13.29
N ALA A 131 6.29 6.46 12.49
CA ALA A 131 6.41 6.49 11.02
C ALA A 131 5.90 7.82 10.41
N LEU A 132 5.02 8.55 11.09
CA LEU A 132 4.45 9.80 10.57
C LEU A 132 5.39 11.00 10.72
N ARG A 133 6.31 10.99 11.69
CA ARG A 133 7.08 12.18 12.07
C ARG A 133 7.92 12.69 10.91
N GLY A 134 7.61 13.90 10.45
CA GLY A 134 8.35 14.56 9.37
C GLY A 134 8.17 13.92 7.99
N ALA A 135 7.20 13.02 7.83
CA ALA A 135 6.87 12.45 6.53
C ALA A 135 6.07 13.46 5.68
N ASP A 136 6.28 13.43 4.36
CA ASP A 136 5.55 14.23 3.38
C ASP A 136 4.11 13.76 3.17
N ALA A 137 3.83 12.47 3.34
CA ALA A 137 2.50 11.91 3.22
C ALA A 137 2.38 10.58 3.95
N LEU A 138 1.15 10.19 4.29
CA LEU A 138 0.82 8.84 4.76
C LEU A 138 0.27 7.99 3.60
N LEU A 139 0.78 6.77 3.45
CA LEU A 139 0.36 5.78 2.50
C LEU A 139 -0.10 4.52 3.26
N ILE A 140 -1.35 4.10 3.06
CA ILE A 140 -1.94 2.95 3.76
C ILE A 140 -2.04 1.76 2.81
N CYS A 141 -1.32 0.68 3.15
CA CYS A 141 -1.21 -0.53 2.33
C CYS A 141 -1.94 -1.74 2.89
N THR A 142 -2.21 -1.77 4.20
CA THR A 142 -2.83 -2.93 4.87
C THR A 142 -3.81 -2.48 5.95
N GLU A 143 -5.00 -3.07 5.95
CA GLU A 143 -6.16 -2.63 6.74
C GLU A 143 -6.17 -3.14 8.20
N TRP A 144 -5.03 -3.04 8.88
CA TRP A 144 -4.90 -3.40 10.29
C TRP A 144 -5.94 -2.66 11.14
N LYS A 145 -6.56 -3.36 12.11
CA LYS A 145 -7.58 -2.78 12.98
C LYS A 145 -7.06 -1.55 13.74
N SER A 146 -5.80 -1.57 14.14
CA SER A 146 -5.12 -0.47 14.83
C SER A 146 -5.04 0.82 14.00
N PHE A 147 -5.19 0.76 12.67
CA PHE A 147 -5.15 1.95 11.80
C PHE A 147 -6.52 2.60 11.61
N ARG A 148 -7.62 1.98 12.04
CA ARG A 148 -8.99 2.46 11.75
C ARG A 148 -9.42 3.69 12.56
N ALA A 149 -8.80 3.92 13.72
CA ALA A 149 -9.12 5.04 14.59
C ALA A 149 -7.84 5.79 15.03
N PRO A 150 -7.16 6.49 14.10
CA PRO A 150 -6.05 7.37 14.46
C PRO A 150 -6.59 8.70 15.03
N SER A 151 -5.73 9.44 15.72
CA SER A 151 -5.98 10.87 15.96
C SER A 151 -5.65 11.64 14.67
N PHE A 152 -6.67 12.18 14.01
CA PHE A 152 -6.47 12.93 12.77
C PHE A 152 -5.76 14.26 12.98
N ASP A 153 -5.97 14.92 14.13
CA ASP A 153 -5.22 16.12 14.51
C ASP A 153 -3.72 15.79 14.64
N ALA A 154 -3.38 14.71 15.36
CA ALA A 154 -1.98 14.30 15.49
C ALA A 154 -1.36 13.88 14.14
N LEU A 155 -2.15 13.29 13.24
CA LEU A 155 -1.71 12.94 11.90
C LEU A 155 -1.38 14.19 11.09
N LYS A 156 -2.28 15.18 11.08
CA LYS A 156 -2.08 16.47 10.41
C LYS A 156 -0.82 17.17 10.91
N ASP A 157 -0.62 17.20 12.23
CA ASP A 157 0.52 17.88 12.84
C ASP A 157 1.86 17.16 12.60
N SER A 158 1.82 15.84 12.34
CA SER A 158 3.03 15.03 12.13
C SER A 158 3.56 15.09 10.70
N LEU A 159 2.69 15.32 9.71
CA LEU A 159 3.04 15.33 8.29
C LEU A 159 3.45 16.74 7.84
N THR A 160 4.43 16.84 6.94
CA THR A 160 4.82 18.13 6.34
C THR A 160 3.80 18.63 5.33
N THR A 161 3.11 17.70 4.66
CA THR A 161 1.92 17.95 3.84
C THR A 161 0.80 17.07 4.37
N PRO A 162 -0.34 17.63 4.81
CA PRO A 162 -1.42 16.85 5.42
C PRO A 162 -2.21 16.10 4.32
N VAL A 163 -1.62 15.04 3.78
CA VAL A 163 -2.20 14.23 2.71
C VAL A 163 -2.08 12.74 3.02
N ILE A 164 -3.15 12.00 2.76
CA ILE A 164 -3.24 10.55 2.92
C ILE A 164 -3.60 9.90 1.59
N PHE A 165 -2.84 8.86 1.23
CA PHE A 165 -3.13 7.95 0.12
C PHE A 165 -3.53 6.60 0.69
N ASP A 166 -4.83 6.31 0.68
CA ASP A 166 -5.40 5.13 1.31
C ASP A 166 -5.74 4.06 0.29
N GLY A 167 -4.90 3.02 0.26
CA GLY A 167 -5.06 1.85 -0.58
C GLY A 167 -6.13 0.86 -0.13
N ARG A 168 -6.77 1.09 1.03
CA ARG A 168 -7.69 0.15 1.68
C ARG A 168 -9.02 0.77 2.08
N ASN A 169 -9.24 2.05 1.76
CA ASN A 169 -10.47 2.77 2.02
C ASN A 169 -10.90 2.76 3.51
N LEU A 170 -9.95 2.92 4.44
CA LEU A 170 -10.20 2.87 5.88
C LEU A 170 -11.10 4.00 6.37
N TYR A 171 -11.00 5.17 5.76
CA TYR A 171 -11.66 6.38 6.26
C TYR A 171 -12.76 6.87 5.31
N ASP A 172 -13.70 7.62 5.87
CA ASP A 172 -14.69 8.37 5.11
C ASP A 172 -14.05 9.69 4.62
N PRO A 173 -13.98 9.93 3.29
CA PRO A 173 -13.42 11.16 2.74
C PRO A 173 -14.02 12.44 3.37
N LYS A 174 -15.33 12.45 3.66
CA LYS A 174 -16.01 13.62 4.25
C LYS A 174 -15.56 13.89 5.69
N VAL A 175 -15.16 12.86 6.42
CA VAL A 175 -14.65 13.00 7.78
C VAL A 175 -13.24 13.57 7.72
N ILE A 176 -12.37 13.01 6.87
CA ILE A 176 -10.97 13.43 6.75
C ILE A 176 -10.86 14.90 6.29
N ALA A 177 -11.68 15.31 5.32
CA ALA A 177 -11.69 16.69 4.84
C ALA A 177 -11.98 17.72 5.94
N ARG A 178 -12.76 17.38 6.97
CA ARG A 178 -13.05 18.28 8.11
C ARG A 178 -11.83 18.59 8.97
N TYR A 179 -10.82 17.72 8.94
CA TYR A 179 -9.54 17.94 9.62
C TYR A 179 -8.56 18.76 8.76
N GLY A 180 -8.92 19.09 7.51
CA GLY A 180 -8.03 19.77 6.57
C GLY A 180 -6.88 18.87 6.10
N ILE A 181 -7.17 17.57 5.94
CA ILE A 181 -6.27 16.58 5.36
C ILE A 181 -6.83 16.22 3.99
N GLU A 182 -5.99 16.29 2.95
CA GLU A 182 -6.35 15.81 1.60
C GLU A 182 -6.38 14.28 1.59
N TYR A 183 -7.43 13.70 1.01
CA TYR A 183 -7.64 12.26 1.09
C TYR A 183 -7.89 11.62 -0.27
N PHE A 184 -6.92 10.80 -0.70
CA PHE A 184 -6.98 10.03 -1.93
C PHE A 184 -7.21 8.56 -1.60
N SER A 185 -8.24 7.97 -2.19
CA SER A 185 -8.56 6.56 -1.95
C SER A 185 -8.85 5.80 -3.24
N ILE A 186 -9.19 4.51 -3.13
CA ILE A 186 -9.40 3.64 -4.29
C ILE A 186 -10.88 3.64 -4.68
N GLY A 187 -11.16 4.11 -5.91
CA GLY A 187 -12.50 4.05 -6.50
C GLY A 187 -13.54 4.99 -5.87
N ARG A 188 -13.10 5.98 -5.08
CA ARG A 188 -13.97 7.03 -4.51
C ARG A 188 -13.48 8.41 -4.95
N MET A 189 -14.38 9.37 -5.05
CA MET A 189 -14.01 10.76 -5.32
C MET A 189 -13.08 11.27 -4.21
N ALA A 190 -12.08 12.05 -4.60
CA ALA A 190 -11.22 12.74 -3.66
C ALA A 190 -12.06 13.73 -2.83
N ALA A 191 -11.68 13.92 -1.58
CA ALA A 191 -12.24 14.93 -0.68
C ALA A 191 -11.13 15.80 -0.13
#